data_AF-A0A928GMN1-F1
#
_entry.id   AF-A0A928GMN1-F1
#
_cell.length_a   1.000
_cell.length_b   1.000
_cell.length_c   1.000
_cell.angle_alpha   90.00
_cell.angle_beta   90.00
_cell.angle_gamma   90.00
#
_symmetry.space_group_name_H-M   'P 1'
#
loop_
_entity.id
_entity.type
_entity.pdbx_description
1 polymer ?
#
loop_
_entity_poly.entity_id
_entity_poly.type
_entity_poly.pdbx_seq_one_letter_code
_entity_poly.pdbx_strand_id
1 'polypeptide(L)' 'MEKTPKLIQLRLLGFQYSRKKEKVCSIILEELDGERRISIVIGLYEANSIFIGAQNRKMPRPITHDMVMEMTAESFPSP' A
#
# COMPACT_ATOMS: atom_id res chain seq x y z
N MET A 1 18.83 10.92 25.92
CA MET A 1 18.25 9.62 25.54
C MET A 1 17.55 9.80 24.21
N GLU A 2 18.24 9.57 23.10
CA GLU A 2 17.61 9.52 21.78
C GLU A 2 16.73 8.27 21.74
N LYS A 3 15.40 8.45 21.75
CA LYS A 3 14.46 7.38 21.42
C LYS A 3 14.56 7.15 19.92
N THR A 4 15.39 6.20 19.51
CA THR A 4 15.32 5.69 18.13
C THR A 4 13.94 5.08 17.92
N PRO A 5 13.20 5.48 16.88
CA PRO A 5 11.85 4.96 16.66
C PRO A 5 11.94 3.48 16.30
N LYS A 6 11.31 2.63 17.13
CA LYS A 6 11.17 1.21 16.84
C LYS A 6 10.19 1.04 15.67
N LEU A 7 10.67 0.51 14.56
CA LEU A 7 9.81 0.15 13.43
C LEU A 7 8.92 -1.03 13.83
N ILE A 8 7.64 -0.93 13.49
CA ILE A 8 6.62 -1.93 13.79
C ILE A 8 6.10 -2.45 12.45
N GLN A 9 6.12 -3.76 12.26
CA GLN A 9 5.62 -4.37 11.04
C GLN A 9 4.09 -4.46 11.09
N LEU A 10 3.46 -4.00 10.00
CA LEU A 10 2.01 -3.99 9.83
C LEU A 10 1.62 -4.92 8.68
N ARG A 11 0.41 -5.47 8.77
CA ARG A 11 -0.22 -6.26 7.71
C ARG A 11 -1.53 -5.62 7.27
N LEU A 12 -1.79 -5.67 5.97
CA LEU A 12 -3.06 -5.24 5.38
C LEU A 12 -4.19 -6.21 5.75
N LEU A 13 -5.19 -5.71 6.49
CA LEU A 13 -6.41 -6.46 6.80
C LEU A 13 -7.46 -6.34 5.70
N GLY A 14 -7.57 -5.16 5.07
CA GLY A 14 -8.53 -4.95 3.99
C GLY A 14 -8.83 -3.48 3.67
N PHE A 15 -9.84 -3.29 2.83
CA PHE A 15 -10.26 -2.00 2.27
C PHE A 15 -11.70 -1.68 2.73
N GLN A 16 -11.96 -0.44 3.13
CA GLN A 16 -13.29 0.07 3.46
C GLN A 16 -13.64 1.25 2.56
N TYR A 17 -14.71 1.11 1.78
CA TYR A 17 -15.17 2.14 0.86
C TYR A 17 -16.19 3.06 1.55
N SER A 18 -16.00 4.38 1.42
CA SER A 18 -16.96 5.33 1.97
C SER A 18 -18.17 5.45 1.05
N ARG A 19 -19.34 5.01 1.51
CA ARG A 19 -20.61 5.15 0.75
C ARG A 19 -21.03 6.61 0.50
N LYS A 20 -20.51 7.58 1.26
CA LYS A 20 -20.89 9.02 1.16
C LYS A 20 -19.91 9.86 0.35
N LYS A 21 -18.69 9.38 0.12
CA LYS A 21 -17.64 10.08 -0.64
C LYS A 21 -17.09 9.10 -1.67
N GLU A 22 -17.66 9.11 -2.88
CA GLU A 22 -17.41 8.13 -3.95
C GLU A 22 -15.94 8.00 -4.38
N LYS A 23 -15.04 8.89 -3.93
CA LYS A 23 -13.64 8.95 -4.37
C LYS A 23 -12.63 8.57 -3.30
N VAL A 24 -13.07 8.03 -2.16
CA VAL A 24 -12.21 7.78 -1.01
C VAL A 24 -12.39 6.35 -0.48
N CYS A 25 -11.27 5.71 -0.17
CA CYS A 25 -11.17 4.38 0.41
C CYS A 25 -10.25 4.41 1.63
N SER A 26 -10.55 3.64 2.67
CA SER A 26 -9.67 3.46 3.82
C SER A 26 -9.01 2.08 3.76
N ILE A 27 -7.71 2.00 3.98
CA ILE A 27 -7.00 0.74 4.21
C ILE A 27 -6.83 0.51 5.70
N ILE A 28 -7.15 -0.69 6.16
CA ILE A 28 -6.99 -1.10 7.56
C ILE A 28 -5.73 -1.92 7.68
N LEU A 29 -4.82 -1.46 8.53
CA LEU A 29 -3.56 -2.10 8.86
C LEU A 29 -3.60 -2.56 10.31
N GLU A 30 -3.02 -3.72 10.58
CA GLU A 30 -2.89 -4.31 11.92
C GLU A 30 -1.43 -4.66 12.20
N GLU A 31 -1.00 -4.44 13.43
CA GLU A 31 0.29 -4.88 13.93
C GLU A 31 0.40 -6.41 13.92
N LEU A 32 1.51 -6.96 13.44
CA LEU A 32 1.67 -8.42 13.36
C LEU A 32 1.65 -9.10 14.73
N ASP A 33 2.35 -8.51 15.71
CA ASP A 33 2.56 -9.06 17.05
C ASP A 33 1.87 -8.22 18.14
N GLY A 34 0.76 -7.56 17.82
CA GLY A 34 0.08 -6.65 18.74
C GLY A 34 -1.40 -6.42 18.42
N GLU A 35 -2.04 -5.57 19.21
CA GLU A 35 -3.49 -5.29 19.10
C GLU A 35 -3.80 -3.98 18.38
N ARG A 36 -2.76 -3.23 17.98
CA ARG A 36 -2.94 -1.90 17.38
C ARG A 36 -3.38 -2.02 15.94
N ARG A 37 -4.39 -1.23 15.59
CA ARG A 37 -4.88 -1.06 14.23
C ARG A 37 -4.81 0.40 13.84
N ILE A 38 -4.40 0.66 12.61
CA ILE A 38 -4.38 1.98 12.02
C ILE A 38 -5.16 1.96 10.71
N SER A 39 -5.99 2.97 10.51
CA SER A 39 -6.72 3.18 9.27
C SER A 39 -6.09 4.36 8.53
N ILE A 40 -5.72 4.15 7.26
CA ILE A 40 -5.20 5.22 6.39
C ILE A 40 -6.23 5.48 5.29
N VAL A 41 -6.61 6.75 5.13
CA VAL A 41 -7.55 7.18 4.10
C VAL A 41 -6.78 7.56 2.84
N ILE A 42 -7.12 6.93 1.72
CA ILE A 42 -6.50 7.12 0.42
C ILE A 42 -7.57 7.36 -0.66
N GLY A 43 -7.16 7.85 -1.82
CA GLY A 43 -8.04 7.98 -2.97
C GLY A 43 -8.38 6.62 -3.59
N LEU A 44 -9.41 6.62 -4.43
CA LEU A 44 -9.89 5.41 -5.10
C LEU A 44 -8.83 4.80 -6.05
N TYR A 45 -8.06 5.64 -6.74
CA TYR A 45 -7.06 5.17 -7.71
C TYR A 45 -5.86 4.53 -7.01
N GLU A 46 -5.38 5.12 -5.92
CA GLU A 46 -4.33 4.54 -5.08
C GLU A 46 -4.78 3.21 -4.47
N ALA A 47 -6.02 3.15 -3.98
CA ALA A 47 -6.59 1.93 -3.42
C ALA A 47 -6.66 0.80 -4.47
N ASN A 48 -7.08 1.10 -5.69
CA ASN A 48 -7.13 0.12 -6.78
C ASN A 48 -5.74 -0.40 -7.15
N SER A 49 -4.75 0.49 -7.24
CA SER A 49 -3.36 0.10 -7.49
C SER A 49 -2.80 -0.84 -6.42
N ILE A 50 -3.04 -0.53 -5.14
CA ILE A 50 -2.61 -1.38 -4.02
C ILE A 50 -3.34 -2.73 -4.06
N PHE A 51 -4.65 -2.73 -4.33
CA PHE A 51 -5.44 -3.96 -4.41
C PHE A 51 -4.93 -4.90 -5.51
N ILE A 52 -4.64 -4.37 -6.70
CA ILE A 52 -4.08 -5.14 -7.82
C ILE A 52 -2.70 -5.70 -7.44
N GLY A 53 -1.81 -4.85 -6.88
CA GLY A 53 -0.48 -5.29 -6.43
C GLY A 53 -0.54 -6.37 -5.35
N ALA A 54 -1.46 -6.25 -4.39
CA ALA A 54 -1.65 -7.21 -3.32
C ALA A 54 -2.16 -8.58 -3.79
N GLN A 55 -2.82 -8.65 -4.96
CA GLN A 55 -3.24 -9.92 -5.57
C GLN A 55 -2.09 -10.70 -6.20
N ASN A 56 -0.89 -10.11 -6.30
CA ASN A 56 0.30 -10.71 -6.91
C ASN A 56 0.02 -11.33 -8.29
N ARG A 57 -0.91 -10.73 -9.05
CA ARG A 57 -1.29 -11.16 -10.39
C ARG A 57 -0.64 -10.27 -11.42
N LYS A 58 0.04 -10.88 -12.40
CA LYS A 58 0.61 -10.15 -13.52
C LYS A 58 -0.50 -9.71 -14.47
N MET A 59 -0.68 -8.40 -14.58
CA MET A 59 -1.62 -7.81 -15.54
C MET A 59 -1.09 -7.94 -16.97
N PRO A 60 -1.96 -8.00 -18.00
CA PRO A 60 -1.53 -8.14 -19.40
C PRO A 60 -0.74 -6.94 -19.92
N ARG A 61 -0.78 -5.80 -19.23
CA ARG A 61 0.07 -4.63 -19.46
C ARG A 61 0.57 -4.10 -18.10
N PRO A 62 1.78 -3.51 -18.04
CA PRO A 62 2.29 -2.89 -16.82
C PRO A 62 1.34 -1.82 -16.31
N ILE A 63 1.04 -1.83 -15.01
CA ILE A 63 0.30 -0.74 -14.36
C ILE A 63 1.24 0.40 -13.98
N THR A 64 0.69 1.53 -13.50
CA THR A 64 1.49 2.71 -13.15
C THR A 64 2.62 2.41 -12.15
N HIS A 65 2.37 1.56 -11.15
CA HIS A 65 3.41 1.15 -10.20
C HIS A 65 4.49 0.27 -10.84
N ASP A 66 4.11 -0.65 -11.75
CA ASP A 66 5.08 -1.48 -12.47
C ASP A 66 5.98 -0.60 -13.35
N MET A 67 5.39 0.36 -14.08
CA MET A 67 6.14 1.31 -14.91
C MET A 67 7.10 2.15 -14.06
N VAL A 68 6.67 2.65 -12.90
CA VAL A 68 7.53 3.41 -12.00
C VAL A 68 8.69 2.54 -11.50
N MET A 69 8.44 1.28 -11.14
CA MET A 69 9.50 0.36 -10.75
C MET A 69 10.50 0.14 -11.89
N GLU A 70 10.04 -0.13 -13.11
CA GLU A 70 10.88 -0.29 -14.30
C GLU A 70 11.76 0.96 -14.54
N MET A 71 11.17 2.16 -14.48
CA MET A 71 11.92 3.43 -14.62
C MET A 71 12.99 3.61 -13.55
N THR A 72 12.68 3.27 -12.29
CA THR A 72 13.64 3.40 -11.18
C THR A 72 14.72 2.33 -11.19
N ALA A 73 14.40 1.12 -11.65
CA ALA A 73 15.36 0.02 -11.78
C ALA A 73 16.40 0.29 -12.87
N GLU A 74 16.01 0.93 -13.97
CA GLU A 74 16.94 1.42 -14.99
C GLU A 74 17.84 2.54 -14.47
N SER A 75 17.33 3.38 -13.56
CA SER A 75 18.05 4.54 -13.01
C SER A 75 19.02 4.17 -11.87
N PHE A 76 18.78 3.05 -11.19
CA PHE A 76 19.62 2.52 -10.11
C PHE A 76 19.75 1.01 -10.25
N PRO A 77 20.67 0.51 -11.10
CA PRO A 77 20.98 -0.91 -11.12
C PRO A 77 21.43 -1.29 -9.70
N SER A 78 20.84 -2.35 -9.15
CA SER A 78 21.23 -2.87 -7.85
C SER A 78 22.75 -3.19 -7.85
N PRO A 79 23.47 -2.93 -6.75
CA PRO A 79 24.89 -3.27 -6.65
C PRO A 79 25.16 -4.77 -6.77
#